data_AF-A0A3C0CWR5-F1
#
_entry.id   AF-A0A3C0CWR5-F1
#
_cell.length_a   1.000
_cell.length_b   1.000
_cell.length_c   1.000
_cell.angle_alpha   90.00
_cell.angle_beta   90.00
_cell.angle_gamma   90.00
#
_symmetry.space_group_name_H-M   'P 1'
#
loop_
_entity.id
_entity.type
_entity.pdbx_description
1 polymer ?
#
loop_
_entity_poly.entity_id
_entity_poly.type
_entity_poly.pdbx_seq_one_letter_code
_entity_poly.pdbx_strand_id
1 'polypeptide(L)'
;SIADDLGIPARSIAAACTHTHAAPVVQNLMGLGEPSPEYIKQVHSKAREAARRAAEDAAPAKACFAQQMIEPIGYNRRNGNFKEIDPMLSEVVLVRKQGNICLLNYACHAVTLGATDKITADWPGAVVRAMEHSGQKAIIFQGFCGDVNPTARLYMASGQQYE
;
A
#
# COMPACT_ATOMS: atom_id res chain seq x y z
N SER A 1 -15.90 6.49 -16.37
CA SER A 1 -15.35 6.12 -15.05
C SER A 1 -14.70 4.73 -15.17
N ILE A 2 -14.08 4.15 -14.12
CA ILE A 2 -13.59 2.75 -14.23
C ILE A 2 -14.75 1.78 -14.52
N ALA A 3 -15.92 2.01 -13.92
CA ALA A 3 -17.12 1.22 -14.16
C ALA A 3 -17.53 1.25 -15.64
N ASP A 4 -17.62 2.44 -16.23
CA ASP A 4 -18.02 2.61 -17.63
C ASP A 4 -16.98 2.04 -18.59
N ASP A 5 -15.68 2.25 -18.31
CA ASP A 5 -14.57 1.79 -19.15
C ASP A 5 -14.52 0.27 -19.25
N LEU A 6 -14.90 -0.43 -18.17
CA LEU A 6 -14.85 -1.89 -18.08
C LEU A 6 -16.21 -2.57 -18.22
N GLY A 7 -17.30 -1.80 -18.30
CA GLY A 7 -18.67 -2.34 -18.33
C GLY A 7 -19.06 -3.11 -17.07
N ILE A 8 -18.50 -2.76 -15.90
CA ILE A 8 -18.78 -3.43 -14.62
C ILE A 8 -19.59 -2.53 -13.67
N PRO A 9 -20.42 -3.10 -12.77
CA PRO A 9 -21.14 -2.29 -11.79
C PRO A 9 -20.20 -1.53 -10.86
N ALA A 10 -20.50 -0.27 -10.53
CA ALA A 10 -19.71 0.52 -9.59
C ALA A 10 -19.56 -0.17 -8.21
N ARG A 11 -20.59 -0.92 -7.77
CA ARG A 11 -20.56 -1.73 -6.53
C ARG A 11 -19.50 -2.85 -6.53
N SER A 12 -18.97 -3.21 -7.70
CA SER A 12 -17.93 -4.22 -7.86
C SER A 12 -16.52 -3.63 -7.82
N ILE A 13 -16.39 -2.32 -7.56
CA ILE A 13 -15.11 -1.59 -7.50
C ILE A 13 -14.86 -1.15 -6.06
N ALA A 14 -13.71 -1.57 -5.52
CA ALA A 14 -13.17 -1.05 -4.28
C ALA A 14 -11.93 -0.21 -4.57
N ALA A 15 -11.86 0.99 -3.98
CA ALA A 15 -10.68 1.84 -4.03
C ALA A 15 -9.97 1.79 -2.68
N ALA A 16 -8.65 1.60 -2.71
CA ALA A 16 -7.80 1.57 -1.52
C ALA A 16 -6.52 2.38 -1.74
N CYS A 17 -5.92 2.85 -0.66
CA CYS A 17 -4.66 3.58 -0.68
C CYS A 17 -3.64 2.87 0.21
N THR A 18 -2.37 2.90 -0.20
CA THR A 18 -1.24 2.44 0.63
C THR A 18 -0.94 3.38 1.80
N HIS A 19 -1.60 4.53 1.85
CA HIS A 19 -1.45 5.55 2.89
C HIS A 19 -0.03 6.12 2.99
N THR A 20 0.70 6.27 1.88
CA THR A 20 1.97 7.01 1.87
C THR A 20 1.76 8.48 2.21
N HIS A 21 2.66 9.03 3.03
CA HIS A 21 2.71 10.46 3.36
C HIS A 21 3.69 11.24 2.47
N ALA A 22 4.37 10.55 1.56
CA ALA A 22 5.41 11.11 0.70
C ALA A 22 4.93 11.23 -0.75
N ALA A 23 3.78 11.86 -0.95
CA ALA A 23 3.17 12.10 -2.26
C ALA A 23 2.53 13.50 -2.30
N PRO A 24 2.38 14.10 -3.51
CA PRO A 24 1.64 15.35 -3.63
C PRO A 24 0.22 15.22 -3.09
N VAL A 25 -0.26 16.29 -2.45
CA VAL A 25 -1.56 16.33 -1.80
C VAL A 25 -2.69 16.20 -2.83
N VAL A 26 -3.68 15.34 -2.53
CA VAL A 26 -4.87 15.09 -3.37
C VAL A 26 -6.18 15.43 -2.66
N GLN A 27 -6.10 15.85 -1.40
CA GLN A 27 -7.25 16.20 -0.56
C GLN A 27 -7.01 17.56 0.08
N ASN A 28 -8.08 18.35 0.22
CA ASN A 28 -7.99 19.61 0.94
C ASN A 28 -7.98 19.34 2.45
N LEU A 29 -6.78 19.21 3.02
CA LEU A 29 -6.56 19.00 4.45
C LEU A 29 -5.69 20.12 5.00
N MET A 30 -6.08 20.63 6.16
CA MET A 30 -5.36 21.70 6.84
C MET A 30 -3.88 21.31 7.05
N GLY A 31 -2.97 22.18 6.60
CA GLY A 31 -1.53 22.01 6.77
C GLY A 31 -0.82 21.14 5.71
N LEU A 32 -1.53 20.63 4.70
CA LEU A 32 -0.92 19.83 3.62
C LEU A 32 -0.70 20.59 2.30
N GLY A 33 -1.07 21.88 2.26
CA GLY A 33 -1.00 22.70 1.05
C GLY A 33 -2.19 22.48 0.11
N GLU A 34 -2.14 23.14 -1.05
CA GLU A 34 -3.22 23.12 -2.03
C GLU A 34 -3.08 21.93 -3.00
N PRO A 35 -4.15 21.14 -3.23
CA PRO A 35 -4.13 20.07 -4.23
C PRO A 35 -4.00 20.61 -5.65
N SER A 36 -3.09 20.02 -6.44
CA SER A 36 -3.00 20.29 -7.87
C SER A 36 -4.10 19.54 -8.63
N PRO A 37 -4.98 20.24 -9.36
CA PRO A 37 -6.00 19.60 -10.21
C PRO A 37 -5.37 18.69 -11.27
N GLU A 38 -4.21 19.06 -11.82
CA GLU A 38 -3.47 18.29 -12.81
C GLU A 38 -2.98 16.97 -12.23
N TYR A 39 -2.44 16.99 -11.02
CA TYR A 39 -1.99 15.78 -10.33
C TYR A 39 -3.15 14.85 -10.02
N ILE A 40 -4.27 15.38 -9.51
CA ILE A 40 -5.49 14.59 -9.26
C ILE A 40 -5.97 13.93 -10.56
N LYS A 41 -6.02 14.68 -11.67
CA LYS A 41 -6.37 14.14 -12.99
C LYS A 41 -5.42 13.03 -13.44
N GLN A 42 -4.11 13.17 -13.18
CA GLN A 42 -3.13 12.12 -13.47
C GLN A 42 -3.38 10.85 -12.64
N VAL A 43 -3.64 10.98 -11.34
CA VAL A 43 -3.96 9.84 -10.46
C VAL A 43 -5.18 9.09 -10.99
N HIS A 44 -6.27 9.80 -11.33
CA HIS A 44 -7.44 9.18 -11.95
C HIS A 44 -7.13 8.49 -13.28
N SER A 45 -6.34 9.13 -14.15
CA SER A 45 -5.96 8.55 -15.44
C SER A 45 -5.13 7.28 -15.27
N LYS A 46 -4.18 7.26 -14.32
CA LYS A 46 -3.34 6.09 -14.03
C LYS A 46 -4.15 4.96 -13.41
N ALA A 47 -5.09 5.25 -12.52
CA ALA A 47 -5.99 4.25 -11.95
C ALA A 47 -6.87 3.58 -13.03
N ARG A 48 -7.45 4.38 -13.94
CA ARG A 48 -8.22 3.85 -15.08
C ARG A 48 -7.38 2.97 -16.00
N GLU A 49 -6.16 3.40 -16.30
CA GLU A 49 -5.24 2.64 -17.14
C GLU A 49 -4.80 1.32 -16.47
N ALA A 50 -4.51 1.33 -15.17
CA ALA A 50 -4.18 0.12 -14.43
C ALA A 50 -5.34 -0.88 -14.43
N ALA A 51 -6.57 -0.40 -14.25
CA ALA A 51 -7.77 -1.24 -14.28
C ALA A 51 -8.01 -1.85 -15.68
N ARG A 52 -7.82 -1.07 -16.75
CA ARG A 52 -7.91 -1.55 -18.14
C ARG A 52 -6.89 -2.66 -18.42
N ARG A 53 -5.62 -2.42 -18.08
CA ARG A 53 -4.55 -3.42 -18.25
C ARG A 53 -4.80 -4.69 -17.45
N ALA A 54 -5.34 -4.57 -16.24
CA ALA A 54 -5.71 -5.72 -15.43
C ALA A 54 -6.85 -6.54 -16.05
N ALA A 55 -7.84 -5.87 -16.65
CA ALA A 55 -8.93 -6.53 -17.37
C ALA A 55 -8.45 -7.23 -18.66
N GLU A 56 -7.51 -6.63 -19.38
CA GLU A 56 -6.89 -7.21 -20.58
C GLU A 56 -5.97 -8.40 -20.25
N ASP A 57 -5.32 -8.41 -19.08
CA ASP A 57 -4.48 -9.51 -18.56
C ASP A 57 -5.29 -10.55 -17.75
N ALA A 58 -6.61 -10.58 -17.90
CA ALA A 58 -7.47 -11.55 -17.22
C ALA A 58 -7.20 -12.97 -17.74
N ALA A 59 -6.92 -13.90 -16.82
CA ALA A 59 -6.60 -15.28 -17.14
C ALA A 59 -7.06 -16.23 -16.02
N PRO A 60 -7.33 -17.51 -16.33
CA PRO A 60 -7.65 -18.51 -15.31
C PRO A 60 -6.58 -18.57 -14.22
N ALA A 61 -7.04 -18.59 -12.96
CA ALA A 61 -6.19 -18.57 -11.78
C ALA A 61 -6.73 -19.51 -10.70
N LYS A 62 -5.84 -20.02 -9.84
CA LYS A 62 -6.21 -20.59 -8.54
C LYS A 62 -5.92 -19.56 -7.46
N ALA A 63 -6.88 -19.31 -6.57
CA ALA A 63 -6.67 -18.44 -5.41
C ALA A 63 -6.23 -19.27 -4.21
N CYS A 64 -5.13 -18.88 -3.58
CA CYS A 64 -4.65 -19.41 -2.31
C CYS A 64 -4.70 -18.29 -1.27
N PHE A 65 -5.06 -18.63 -0.03
CA PHE A 65 -5.06 -17.69 1.08
C PHE A 65 -4.14 -18.18 2.19
N ALA A 66 -3.36 -17.28 2.76
CA ALA A 66 -2.49 -17.55 3.89
C ALA A 66 -2.49 -16.38 4.87
N GLN A 67 -2.27 -16.70 6.14
CA GLN A 67 -2.05 -15.72 7.19
C GLN A 67 -0.89 -16.17 8.07
N GLN A 68 -0.03 -15.22 8.42
CA GLN A 68 1.09 -15.48 9.29
C GLN A 68 1.37 -14.27 10.18
N MET A 69 1.56 -14.53 11.47
CA MET A 69 2.15 -13.56 12.37
C MET A 69 3.63 -13.42 12.03
N ILE A 70 4.06 -12.20 11.67
CA ILE A 70 5.46 -11.91 11.36
C ILE A 70 6.09 -11.09 12.49
N GLU A 71 7.43 -11.00 12.48
CA GLU A 71 8.12 -10.02 13.32
C GLU A 71 7.59 -8.61 12.99
N PRO A 72 7.09 -7.87 13.98
CA PRO A 72 6.45 -6.59 13.71
C PRO A 72 7.40 -5.57 13.08
N ILE A 73 7.03 -5.06 11.89
CA ILE A 73 7.72 -3.90 11.29
C ILE A 73 7.21 -2.57 11.86
N GLY A 74 6.17 -2.62 12.71
CA GLY A 74 5.55 -1.46 13.33
C GLY A 74 5.41 -1.59 14.84
N TYR A 75 5.28 -0.44 15.49
CA TYR A 75 5.04 -0.29 16.93
C TYR A 75 3.87 0.66 17.16
N ASN A 76 3.20 0.53 18.31
CA ASN A 76 2.14 1.43 18.69
C ASN A 76 2.75 2.77 19.17
N ARG A 77 2.51 3.83 18.38
CA ARG A 77 3.07 5.17 18.63
C ARG A 77 2.44 5.90 19.81
N ARG A 78 1.27 5.45 20.29
CA ARG A 78 0.55 6.06 21.43
C ARG A 78 1.16 5.65 22.76
N ASN A 79 1.61 4.40 22.85
CA ASN A 79 2.15 3.81 24.07
C ASN A 79 3.66 3.50 23.97
N GLY A 80 4.27 3.70 22.80
CA GLY A 80 5.71 3.56 22.56
C GLY A 80 6.22 2.12 22.60
N ASN A 81 5.35 1.12 22.40
CA ASN A 81 5.72 -0.29 22.53
C ASN A 81 5.01 -1.18 21.49
N PHE A 82 5.22 -2.49 21.57
CA PHE A 82 4.70 -3.48 20.63
C PHE A 82 3.39 -4.14 21.09
N LYS A 83 2.66 -3.52 22.04
CA LYS A 83 1.34 -3.97 22.46
C LYS A 83 0.27 -3.26 21.64
N GLU A 84 -0.88 -3.91 21.48
CA GLU A 84 -2.04 -3.37 20.74
C GLU A 84 -1.68 -3.03 19.29
N ILE A 85 -0.91 -3.93 18.67
CA ILE A 85 -0.59 -3.92 17.24
C ILE A 85 -1.19 -5.17 16.59
N ASP A 86 -1.39 -5.12 15.27
CA ASP A 86 -1.76 -6.28 14.46
C ASP A 86 -0.54 -6.76 13.65
N PRO A 87 0.18 -7.80 14.10
CA PRO A 87 1.33 -8.36 13.39
C PRO A 87 0.94 -9.38 12.31
N MET A 88 -0.35 -9.53 12.00
CA MET A 88 -0.81 -10.51 11.02
C MET A 88 -0.58 -10.01 9.59
N LEU A 89 0.29 -10.70 8.85
CA LEU A 89 0.34 -10.59 7.40
C LEU A 89 -0.70 -11.52 6.80
N SER A 90 -1.64 -10.97 6.02
CA SER A 90 -2.59 -11.75 5.23
C SER A 90 -2.23 -11.66 3.75
N GLU A 91 -2.27 -12.79 3.05
CA GLU A 91 -1.97 -12.86 1.63
C GLU A 91 -3.03 -13.65 0.87
N VAL A 92 -3.43 -13.14 -0.29
CA VAL A 92 -4.10 -13.92 -1.35
C VAL A 92 -3.16 -14.01 -2.55
N VAL A 93 -2.82 -15.22 -2.97
CA VAL A 93 -2.03 -15.46 -4.18
C VAL A 93 -2.94 -15.97 -5.29
N LEU A 94 -2.95 -15.26 -6.42
CA LEU A 94 -3.55 -15.72 -7.67
C LEU A 94 -2.47 -16.45 -8.48
N VAL A 95 -2.53 -17.78 -8.48
CA VAL A 95 -1.57 -18.64 -9.21
C VAL A 95 -2.03 -18.81 -10.65
N ARG A 96 -1.21 -18.35 -11.60
CA ARG A 96 -1.52 -18.32 -13.04
C ARG A 96 -0.32 -18.79 -13.86
N LYS A 97 -0.56 -19.22 -15.11
CA LYS A 97 0.54 -19.58 -16.04
C LYS A 97 1.42 -18.38 -16.40
N GLN A 98 0.83 -17.18 -16.41
CA GLN A 98 1.49 -15.91 -16.76
C GLN A 98 2.24 -15.28 -15.58
N GLY A 99 2.37 -16.00 -14.46
CA GLY A 99 2.98 -15.51 -13.23
C GLY A 99 1.94 -15.17 -12.16
N ASN A 100 2.40 -15.23 -10.91
CA ASN A 100 1.56 -15.04 -9.73
C ASN A 100 1.25 -13.55 -9.50
N ILE A 101 0.05 -13.28 -8.99
CA ILE A 101 -0.31 -11.96 -8.42
C ILE A 101 -0.53 -12.15 -6.93
N CYS A 102 0.19 -11.39 -6.11
CA CYS A 102 0.08 -11.40 -4.65
C CYS A 102 -0.71 -10.18 -4.17
N LEU A 103 -1.75 -10.41 -3.39
CA LEU A 103 -2.50 -9.38 -2.68
C LEU A 103 -2.13 -9.48 -1.20
N LEU A 104 -1.42 -8.49 -0.69
CA LEU A 104 -0.89 -8.46 0.67
C LEU A 104 -1.70 -7.50 1.54
N ASN A 105 -1.89 -7.80 2.81
CA ASN A 105 -2.49 -6.90 3.78
C ASN A 105 -1.70 -6.93 5.09
N TYR A 106 -1.30 -5.75 5.56
CA TYR A 106 -0.54 -5.59 6.80
C TYR A 106 -0.77 -4.21 7.42
N ALA A 107 -0.80 -4.12 8.75
CA ALA A 107 -1.07 -2.88 9.48
C ALA A 107 0.21 -2.13 9.85
N CYS A 108 0.61 -1.14 9.04
CA CYS A 108 1.70 -0.21 9.41
C CYS A 108 1.63 1.09 8.60
N HIS A 109 1.66 2.25 9.26
CA HIS A 109 1.61 3.55 8.58
C HIS A 109 2.79 3.69 7.62
N ALA A 110 2.56 4.22 6.42
CA ALA A 110 3.60 4.44 5.41
C ALA A 110 4.30 5.80 5.62
N VAL A 111 5.07 5.88 6.72
CA VAL A 111 5.80 7.08 7.19
C VAL A 111 7.25 6.77 7.55
N THR A 112 7.86 5.76 6.92
CA THR A 112 9.22 5.29 7.26
C THR A 112 10.23 6.42 7.23
N LEU A 113 10.12 7.31 6.23
CA LEU A 113 11.04 8.44 6.05
C LEU A 113 10.73 9.65 6.95
N GLY A 114 9.55 9.70 7.57
CA GLY A 114 9.05 10.92 8.21
C GLY A 114 8.84 12.07 7.22
N ALA A 115 9.11 13.30 7.66
CA ALA A 115 9.06 14.47 6.79
C ALA A 115 10.17 14.39 5.72
N THR A 116 9.78 14.39 4.45
CA THR A 116 10.70 14.31 3.32
C THR A 116 10.16 15.08 2.12
N ASP A 117 11.06 15.58 1.28
CA ASP A 117 10.78 16.18 -0.03
C ASP A 117 10.75 15.14 -1.17
N LYS A 118 11.05 13.88 -0.88
CA LYS A 118 11.07 12.79 -1.86
C LYS A 118 9.66 12.27 -2.11
N ILE A 119 9.33 12.05 -3.38
CA ILE A 119 8.12 11.33 -3.77
C ILE A 119 8.38 9.82 -3.71
N THR A 120 7.62 9.11 -2.88
CA THR A 120 7.76 7.66 -2.73
C THR A 120 6.46 6.98 -2.30
N ALA A 121 6.32 5.71 -2.68
CA ALA A 121 5.28 4.82 -2.15
C ALA A 121 5.66 4.21 -0.78
N ASP A 122 6.75 4.68 -0.15
CA ASP A 122 7.27 4.25 1.17
C ASP A 122 7.54 2.72 1.23
N TRP A 123 7.49 2.12 2.43
CA TRP A 123 7.67 0.68 2.63
C TRP A 123 6.69 -0.18 1.81
N PRO A 124 5.42 0.20 1.58
CA PRO A 124 4.53 -0.58 0.71
C PRO A 124 5.09 -0.68 -0.71
N GLY A 125 5.64 0.41 -1.23
CA GLY A 125 6.30 0.43 -2.54
C GLY A 125 7.58 -0.41 -2.57
N ALA A 126 8.33 -0.47 -1.47
CA ALA A 126 9.52 -1.31 -1.37
C ALA A 126 9.15 -2.80 -1.44
N VAL A 127 8.08 -3.21 -0.74
CA VAL A 127 7.54 -4.59 -0.80
C VAL A 127 7.09 -4.94 -2.22
N VAL A 128 6.29 -4.08 -2.86
CA VAL A 128 5.82 -4.34 -4.24
C VAL A 128 7.00 -4.49 -5.20
N ARG A 129 8.00 -3.58 -5.13
CA ARG A 129 9.20 -3.70 -5.97
C ARG A 129 9.97 -4.99 -5.69
N ALA A 130 10.10 -5.43 -4.44
CA ALA A 130 10.80 -6.66 -4.11
C ALA A 130 10.11 -7.90 -4.73
N MET A 131 8.77 -7.94 -4.67
CA MET A 131 7.96 -8.98 -5.32
C MET A 131 8.07 -8.92 -6.85
N GLU A 132 8.11 -7.73 -7.44
CA GLU A 132 8.32 -7.56 -8.89
C GLU A 132 9.70 -8.05 -9.33
N HIS A 133 10.74 -7.78 -8.55
CA HIS A 133 12.08 -8.32 -8.82
C HIS A 133 12.16 -9.85 -8.70
N SER A 134 11.29 -10.48 -7.90
CA SER A 134 11.19 -11.95 -7.82
C SER A 134 10.34 -12.55 -8.95
N GLY A 135 9.80 -11.74 -9.86
CA GLY A 135 8.99 -12.17 -11.00
C GLY A 135 7.49 -12.29 -10.70
N GLN A 136 7.01 -11.74 -9.58
CA GLN A 136 5.60 -11.71 -9.21
C GLN A 136 5.01 -10.31 -9.43
N LYS A 137 3.69 -10.20 -9.60
CA LYS A 137 3.00 -8.90 -9.46
C LYS A 137 2.48 -8.78 -8.02
N ALA A 138 2.48 -7.59 -7.44
CA ALA A 138 1.98 -7.40 -6.08
C ALA A 138 1.11 -6.16 -5.93
N ILE A 139 0.10 -6.27 -5.07
CA ILE A 139 -0.70 -5.17 -4.55
C ILE A 139 -0.70 -5.30 -3.04
N ILE A 140 -0.53 -4.19 -2.33
CA ILE A 140 -0.55 -4.17 -0.87
C ILE A 140 -1.64 -3.23 -0.36
N PHE A 141 -2.39 -3.73 0.60
CA PHE A 141 -3.48 -3.05 1.27
C PHE A 141 -3.09 -2.73 2.71
N GLN A 142 -3.55 -1.59 3.21
CA GLN A 142 -3.36 -1.23 4.61
C GLN A 142 -4.29 -2.02 5.52
N GLY A 143 -3.75 -2.50 6.64
CA GLY A 143 -4.53 -2.96 7.80
C GLY A 143 -4.91 -1.80 8.73
N PHE A 144 -5.25 -2.10 9.98
CA PHE A 144 -5.61 -1.11 10.99
C PHE A 144 -4.38 -0.35 11.54
N CYS A 145 -3.80 0.52 10.72
CA CYS A 145 -2.53 1.18 10.98
C CYS A 145 -2.62 2.54 11.71
N GLY A 146 -3.79 2.95 12.22
CA GLY A 146 -4.03 4.30 12.73
C GLY A 146 -3.05 4.75 13.84
N ASP A 147 -2.69 3.82 14.73
CA ASP A 147 -1.72 4.04 15.81
C ASP A 147 -0.39 3.29 15.60
N VAL A 148 -0.19 2.61 14.47
CA VAL A 148 0.97 1.76 14.23
C VAL A 148 1.96 2.44 13.28
N ASN A 149 3.07 2.95 13.80
CA ASN A 149 4.15 3.52 12.99
C ASN A 149 5.24 2.48 12.72
N PRO A 150 6.04 2.63 11.63
CA PRO A 150 7.21 1.79 11.38
C PRO A 150 8.22 1.89 12.51
N THR A 151 8.86 0.78 12.89
CA THR A 151 9.91 0.73 13.92
C THR A 151 11.07 1.69 13.64
N ALA A 152 11.38 1.96 12.37
CA ALA A 152 12.34 2.99 11.96
C ALA A 152 12.07 4.36 12.64
N ARG A 153 10.81 4.69 12.95
CA ARG A 153 10.43 5.93 13.64
C ARG A 153 10.66 5.89 15.15
N LEU A 154 10.68 4.71 15.77
CA LEU A 154 11.04 4.55 17.17
C LEU A 154 12.53 4.86 17.38
N TYR A 155 13.39 4.34 16.51
CA TYR A 155 14.85 4.54 16.61
C TYR A 155 15.30 5.95 16.27
N MET A 156 14.69 6.57 15.25
CA MET A 156 14.93 7.99 14.96
C MET A 156 14.56 8.89 16.14
N ALA A 157 13.52 8.55 16.90
CA ALA A 157 13.15 9.28 18.11
C ALA A 157 14.09 9.01 19.30
N SER A 158 14.70 7.82 19.37
CA SER A 158 15.67 7.45 20.41
C SER A 158 17.12 7.85 20.10
N GLY A 159 17.40 8.38 18.90
CA GLY A 159 18.75 8.74 18.48
C GLY A 159 19.65 7.56 18.09
N GLN A 160 19.08 6.35 17.95
CA GLN A 160 19.81 5.17 17.50
C GLN A 160 19.69 5.02 15.98
N GLN A 161 20.82 4.86 15.29
CA GLN A 161 20.84 4.48 13.86
C GLN A 161 20.84 2.95 13.74
N TYR A 162 20.19 2.43 12.69
CA TYR A 162 20.36 1.03 12.27
C TYR A 162 21.71 0.88 11.55
N GLU A 163 22.48 -0.16 11.89
CA GLU A 163 23.53 -0.74 11.04
C GLU A 163 22.91 -1.56 9.90
#